data_AF-A0AA40ML55-F1
#
_entry.id   AF-A0AA40ML55-F1
#
_cell.length_a   1.000
_cell.length_b   1.000
_cell.length_c   1.000
_cell.angle_alpha   90.00
_cell.angle_beta   90.00
_cell.angle_gamma   90.00
#
_symmetry.space_group_name_H-M   'P 1'
#
loop_
_entity.id
_entity.type
_entity.pdbx_description
1 polymer ?
#
loop_
_entity_poly.entity_id
_entity_poly.type
_entity_poly.pdbx_seq_one_letter_code
_entity_poly.pdbx_strand_id
1 'polypeptide(L)'
;IKKGQFMAPSDMAHVRDKAARAAAEAGLGEDRFLLCERGTCFGYNNLVNDMRGLAIMADNGAPVVFDATHSVQLPSGQGDRSGGERGFVPLLSRAAVACGIAGLFLETHPDPDSALSDGPNAWPLAQMEPLIEQLLAL
;
A
#
# COMPACT_ATOMS: atom_id res chain seq x y z
N ILE A 1 -0.83 -6.03 7.45
CA ILE A 1 -1.92 -5.22 8.03
C ILE A 1 -1.94 -3.88 7.35
N LYS A 2 -3.00 -3.56 6.61
CA LYS A 2 -3.16 -2.28 5.92
C LYS A 2 -3.40 -1.17 6.95
N LYS A 3 -2.62 -0.09 6.90
CA LYS A 3 -2.85 1.12 7.69
C LYS A 3 -4.20 1.70 7.28
N GLY A 4 -5.04 2.00 8.26
CA GLY A 4 -6.32 2.67 8.03
C GLY A 4 -6.07 4.06 7.44
N GLN A 5 -6.94 4.49 6.53
CA GLN A 5 -6.82 5.80 5.88
C GLN A 5 -7.00 6.97 6.87
N PHE A 6 -7.54 6.68 8.06
CA PHE A 6 -7.72 7.63 9.16
C PHE A 6 -6.61 7.56 10.22
N MET A 7 -5.68 6.60 10.13
CA MET A 7 -4.67 6.37 11.17
C MET A 7 -3.37 7.11 10.86
N ALA A 8 -2.76 7.68 11.89
CA ALA A 8 -1.40 8.19 11.80
C ALA A 8 -0.40 7.01 11.71
N PRO A 9 0.76 7.18 11.03
CA PRO A 9 1.78 6.14 10.94
C PRO A 9 2.28 5.64 12.31
N SER A 10 2.42 6.54 13.29
CA SER A 10 2.86 6.21 14.66
C SER A 10 1.91 5.25 15.39
N ASP A 11 0.62 5.33 15.12
CA ASP A 11 -0.41 4.51 15.79
C ASP A 11 -0.31 3.03 15.40
N MET A 12 0.40 2.72 14.30
CA MET A 12 0.64 1.35 13.87
C MET A 12 1.52 0.56 14.85
N ALA A 13 2.23 1.20 15.77
CA ALA A 13 2.93 0.53 16.86
C ALA A 13 1.97 -0.32 17.72
N HIS A 14 0.77 0.20 18.02
CA HIS A 14 -0.23 -0.54 18.78
C HIS A 14 -0.84 -1.71 18.00
N VAL A 15 -0.93 -1.56 16.67
CA VAL A 15 -1.39 -2.62 15.77
C VAL A 15 -0.36 -3.74 15.70
N ARG A 16 0.94 -3.39 15.58
CA ARG A 16 2.07 -4.31 15.67
C ARG A 16 2.03 -5.11 16.97
N ASP A 17 1.90 -4.44 18.12
CA ASP A 17 1.95 -5.10 19.43
C ASP A 17 0.81 -6.12 19.61
N LYS A 18 -0.39 -5.77 19.15
CA LYS A 18 -1.53 -6.69 19.17
C LYS A 18 -1.30 -7.89 18.25
N ALA A 19 -0.71 -7.67 17.08
CA ALA A 19 -0.39 -8.75 16.13
C ALA A 19 0.70 -9.69 16.69
N ALA A 20 1.76 -9.14 17.28
CA ALA A 20 2.82 -9.91 17.93
C ALA A 20 2.26 -10.76 19.08
N ARG A 21 1.45 -10.16 19.96
CA ARG A 21 0.79 -10.89 21.06
C ARG A 21 -0.11 -12.01 20.54
N ALA A 22 -0.93 -11.75 19.52
CA ALA A 22 -1.79 -12.77 18.92
C ALA A 22 -0.98 -13.91 18.27
N ALA A 23 0.16 -13.60 17.66
CA ALA A 23 1.07 -14.61 17.11
C ALA A 23 1.67 -15.49 18.23
N ALA A 24 2.13 -14.87 19.32
CA ALA A 24 2.63 -15.60 20.49
C ALA A 24 1.56 -16.50 21.12
N GLU A 25 0.33 -16.00 21.30
CA GLU A 25 -0.82 -16.78 21.79
C GLU A 25 -1.13 -17.99 20.90
N ALA A 26 -0.86 -17.89 19.59
CA ALA A 26 -1.01 -18.96 18.62
C ALA A 26 0.24 -19.87 18.48
N GLY A 27 1.32 -19.63 19.24
CA GLY A 27 2.57 -20.39 19.15
C GLY A 27 3.38 -20.13 17.87
N LEU A 28 3.19 -18.96 17.25
CA LEU A 28 3.90 -18.50 16.05
C LEU A 28 5.00 -17.48 16.42
N GLY A 29 5.90 -17.20 15.48
CA GLY A 29 6.86 -16.09 15.63
C GLY A 29 6.17 -14.74 15.77
N GLU A 30 6.64 -13.91 16.69
CA GLU A 30 6.08 -12.58 16.97
C GLU A 30 6.29 -11.55 15.84
N ASP A 31 7.00 -11.93 14.78
CA ASP A 31 7.34 -11.12 13.60
C ASP A 31 6.53 -11.50 12.36
N ARG A 32 5.49 -12.35 12.50
CA ARG A 32 4.69 -12.91 11.41
C ARG A 32 3.66 -11.94 10.82
N PHE A 33 4.04 -10.69 10.60
CA PHE A 33 3.19 -9.69 9.98
C PHE A 33 4.01 -8.61 9.24
N LEU A 34 3.34 -7.89 8.37
CA LEU A 34 3.86 -6.73 7.64
C LEU A 34 2.96 -5.54 7.94
N LEU A 35 3.49 -4.33 8.02
CA LEU A 35 2.70 -3.10 8.02
C LEU A 35 2.60 -2.59 6.59
N CYS A 36 1.43 -2.09 6.18
CA CYS A 36 1.24 -1.73 4.78
C CYS A 36 0.61 -0.34 4.63
N GLU A 37 1.35 0.59 4.01
CA GLU A 37 0.86 1.91 3.60
C GLU A 37 -0.06 1.76 2.39
N ARG A 38 -1.17 2.52 2.36
CA ARG A 38 -2.17 2.50 1.27
C ARG A 38 -2.88 3.85 1.07
N GLY A 39 -2.28 4.93 1.56
CA GLY A 39 -2.81 6.29 1.52
C GLY A 39 -3.59 6.67 2.79
N THR A 40 -3.68 7.98 3.02
CA THR A 40 -4.42 8.62 4.12
C THR A 40 -5.47 9.55 3.54
N CYS A 41 -6.66 9.63 4.15
CA CYS A 41 -7.73 10.50 3.69
C CYS A 41 -7.24 11.95 3.55
N PHE A 42 -7.48 12.55 2.38
CA PHE A 42 -7.11 13.93 2.11
C PHE A 42 -8.30 14.70 1.55
N GLY A 43 -9.13 15.22 2.45
CA GLY A 43 -10.44 15.74 2.09
C GLY A 43 -11.39 14.62 1.67
N TYR A 44 -12.34 14.95 0.79
CA TYR A 44 -13.32 13.99 0.29
C TYR A 44 -12.83 13.29 -0.98
N ASN A 45 -13.11 12.00 -1.07
CA ASN A 45 -12.88 11.17 -2.27
C ASN A 45 -11.43 11.11 -2.76
N ASN A 46 -10.46 11.42 -1.90
CA ASN A 46 -9.05 11.46 -2.27
C ASN A 46 -8.14 10.92 -1.16
N LEU A 47 -6.97 10.42 -1.56
CA LEU A 47 -5.92 9.91 -0.69
C LEU A 47 -4.61 10.63 -0.98
N VAL A 48 -3.80 10.82 0.07
CA VAL A 48 -2.41 11.29 -0.03
C VAL A 48 -1.47 10.30 0.64
N ASN A 49 -0.27 10.17 0.08
CA ASN A 49 0.77 9.30 0.61
C ASN A 49 1.85 10.16 1.27
N ASP A 50 1.88 10.15 2.61
CA ASP A 50 2.95 10.78 3.37
C ASP A 50 4.15 9.83 3.45
N MET A 51 5.17 10.08 2.63
CA MET A 51 6.35 9.22 2.55
C MET A 51 7.14 9.18 3.87
N ARG A 52 7.00 10.18 4.75
CA ARG A 52 7.58 10.14 6.12
C ARG A 52 6.99 8.99 6.93
N GLY A 53 5.72 8.66 6.67
CA GLY A 53 5.00 7.57 7.34
C GLY A 53 5.65 6.21 7.12
N LEU A 54 6.33 5.99 5.99
CA LEU A 54 7.06 4.76 5.72
C LEU A 54 8.19 4.56 6.73
N ALA A 55 9.01 5.60 6.95
CA ALA A 55 10.10 5.58 7.93
C ALA A 55 9.56 5.45 9.36
N ILE A 56 8.53 6.23 9.73
CA ILE A 56 7.92 6.17 11.07
C ILE A 56 7.36 4.77 11.37
N MET A 57 6.75 4.10 10.39
CA MET A 57 6.28 2.73 10.58
C MET A 57 7.44 1.73 10.68
N ALA A 58 8.51 1.92 9.91
CA ALA A 58 9.68 1.04 9.93
C ALA A 58 10.42 1.11 11.27
N ASP A 59 10.50 2.29 11.90
CA ASP A 59 11.09 2.50 13.23
C ASP A 59 10.38 1.66 14.33
N ASN A 60 9.16 1.20 14.07
CA ASN A 60 8.47 0.26 14.96
C ASN A 60 9.02 -1.18 14.85
N GLY A 61 10.07 -1.44 14.08
CA GLY A 61 10.71 -2.77 13.98
C GLY A 61 9.89 -3.79 13.20
N ALA A 62 8.94 -3.35 12.38
CA ALA A 62 8.13 -4.20 11.51
C ALA A 62 8.43 -3.90 10.03
N PRO A 63 8.50 -4.92 9.15
CA PRO A 63 8.71 -4.66 7.73
C PRO A 63 7.53 -3.87 7.15
N VAL A 64 7.84 -2.81 6.39
CA VAL A 64 6.84 -1.92 5.78
C VAL A 64 6.71 -2.23 4.29
N VAL A 65 5.47 -2.43 3.85
CA VAL A 65 5.09 -2.61 2.45
C VAL A 65 4.33 -1.38 1.96
N PHE A 66 4.55 -0.98 0.72
CA PHE A 66 3.74 0.08 0.08
C PHE A 66 2.75 -0.53 -0.92
N ASP A 67 1.46 -0.24 -0.74
CA ASP A 67 0.40 -0.62 -1.67
C ASP A 67 0.22 0.43 -2.76
N ALA A 68 0.89 0.21 -3.89
CA ALA A 68 0.91 1.22 -4.94
C ALA A 68 -0.43 1.38 -5.68
N THR A 69 -1.26 0.33 -5.77
CA THR A 69 -2.54 0.40 -6.48
C THR A 69 -3.63 1.06 -5.63
N HIS A 70 -3.76 0.71 -4.34
CA HIS A 70 -4.78 1.35 -3.52
C HIS A 70 -4.39 2.75 -3.03
N SER A 71 -3.11 3.10 -3.08
CA SER A 71 -2.62 4.45 -2.80
C SER A 71 -2.99 5.49 -3.85
N VAL A 72 -3.43 5.06 -5.04
CA VAL A 72 -3.94 5.93 -6.13
C VAL A 72 -5.47 5.84 -6.29
N GLN A 73 -6.13 5.18 -5.35
CA GLN A 73 -7.58 5.06 -5.34
C GLN A 73 -8.24 6.41 -5.04
N LEU A 74 -9.36 6.68 -5.70
CA LEU A 74 -10.27 7.78 -5.40
C LEU A 74 -11.51 7.19 -4.71
N PRO A 75 -11.57 7.14 -3.36
CA PRO A 75 -12.66 6.48 -2.64
C PRO A 75 -14.02 7.06 -3.02
N SER A 76 -14.95 6.22 -3.46
CA SER A 76 -16.28 6.65 -3.96
C SER A 76 -16.24 7.68 -5.09
N GLY A 77 -15.11 7.82 -5.81
CA GLY A 77 -14.90 8.83 -6.85
C GLY A 77 -15.76 8.67 -8.11
N GLN A 78 -16.47 7.54 -8.26
CA GLN A 78 -17.40 7.29 -9.37
C GLN A 78 -18.87 7.19 -8.89
N GLY A 79 -19.17 7.64 -7.67
CA GLY A 79 -20.52 7.62 -7.11
C GLY A 79 -20.91 6.26 -6.53
N ASP A 80 -21.15 5.26 -7.38
CA ASP A 80 -21.55 3.90 -6.96
C ASP A 80 -20.35 3.01 -6.58
N ARG A 81 -19.13 3.41 -6.95
CA ARG A 81 -17.88 2.69 -6.74
C ARG A 81 -16.69 3.64 -6.58
N SER A 82 -15.55 3.09 -6.19
CA SER A 82 -14.28 3.83 -6.16
C SER A 82 -13.75 4.07 -7.57
N GLY A 83 -13.17 5.25 -7.79
CA GLY A 83 -12.34 5.55 -8.95
C GLY A 83 -10.87 5.19 -8.68
N GLY A 84 -9.98 5.68 -9.53
CA GLY A 84 -8.56 5.40 -9.44
C GLY A 84 -7.74 6.11 -10.50
N GLU A 85 -6.48 6.35 -10.18
CA GLU A 85 -5.53 7.02 -11.07
C GLU A 85 -4.29 6.14 -11.29
N ARG A 86 -4.46 4.93 -11.86
CA ARG A 86 -3.36 3.97 -12.08
C ARG A 86 -2.13 4.54 -12.78
N GLY A 87 -2.26 5.63 -13.55
CA GLY A 87 -1.13 6.33 -14.15
C GLY A 87 -0.09 6.82 -13.14
N PHE A 88 -0.47 7.01 -11.86
CA PHE A 88 0.45 7.38 -10.78
C PHE A 88 1.13 6.19 -10.11
N VAL A 89 0.75 4.93 -10.41
CA VAL A 89 1.36 3.73 -9.83
C VAL A 89 2.89 3.73 -10.00
N PRO A 90 3.47 3.88 -11.21
CA PRO A 90 4.92 3.88 -11.36
C PRO A 90 5.61 5.00 -10.58
N LEU A 91 4.98 6.18 -10.52
CA LEU A 91 5.56 7.33 -9.82
C LEU A 91 5.63 7.07 -8.31
N LEU A 92 4.52 6.65 -7.70
CA LEU A 92 4.46 6.42 -6.27
C LEU A 92 5.25 5.18 -5.85
N SER A 93 5.30 4.13 -6.68
CA SER A 93 6.17 2.97 -6.44
C SER A 93 7.63 3.37 -6.37
N ARG A 94 8.13 4.19 -7.30
CA ARG A 94 9.52 4.67 -7.26
C ARG A 94 9.81 5.50 -6.00
N ALA A 95 8.89 6.39 -5.63
CA ALA A 95 9.04 7.19 -4.42
C ALA A 95 9.15 6.31 -3.17
N ALA A 96 8.26 5.31 -3.04
CA ALA A 96 8.26 4.41 -1.90
C ALA A 96 9.51 3.50 -1.87
N VAL A 97 9.95 2.97 -3.01
CA VAL A 97 11.20 2.17 -3.10
C VAL A 97 12.41 3.02 -2.69
N ALA A 98 12.51 4.25 -3.19
CA ALA A 98 13.59 5.17 -2.80
C ALA A 98 13.59 5.54 -1.31
N CYS A 99 12.44 5.44 -0.63
CA CYS A 99 12.33 5.63 0.83
C CYS A 99 12.79 4.42 1.65
N GLY A 100 13.08 3.27 1.04
CA GLY A 100 13.58 2.08 1.74
C GLY A 100 12.49 1.20 2.36
N ILE A 101 11.46 0.86 1.59
CA ILE A 101 10.43 -0.12 2.01
C ILE A 101 10.94 -1.56 1.92
N ALA A 102 10.33 -2.46 2.69
CA ALA A 102 10.64 -3.89 2.68
C ALA A 102 9.97 -4.65 1.53
N GLY A 103 8.95 -4.07 0.89
CA GLY A 103 8.27 -4.68 -0.24
C GLY A 103 7.21 -3.78 -0.86
N LEU A 104 6.72 -4.19 -2.03
CA LEU A 104 5.67 -3.50 -2.76
C LEU A 104 4.46 -4.44 -2.90
N PHE A 105 3.26 -3.88 -2.75
CA PHE A 105 2.00 -4.54 -3.08
C PHE A 105 1.41 -3.88 -4.33
N LEU A 106 1.03 -4.69 -5.29
CA LEU A 106 0.44 -4.28 -6.57
C LEU A 106 -0.66 -5.26 -6.95
N GLU A 107 -1.81 -4.74 -7.33
CA GLU A 107 -2.83 -5.52 -8.04
C GLU A 107 -2.69 -5.37 -9.55
N THR A 108 -3.01 -6.42 -10.28
CA THR A 108 -2.86 -6.45 -11.73
C THR A 108 -3.98 -7.22 -12.40
N HIS A 109 -4.25 -6.88 -13.66
CA HIS A 109 -5.23 -7.58 -14.48
C HIS A 109 -4.76 -7.58 -15.95
N PRO A 110 -5.05 -8.62 -16.74
CA PRO A 110 -4.75 -8.63 -18.19
C PRO A 110 -5.43 -7.47 -18.93
N ASP A 111 -6.64 -7.11 -18.52
CA ASP A 111 -7.42 -5.99 -19.05
C ASP A 111 -8.10 -5.25 -17.89
N PRO A 112 -7.44 -4.28 -17.23
CA PRO A 112 -7.98 -3.69 -15.99
C PRO A 112 -9.35 -3.02 -16.15
N ASP A 113 -9.74 -2.64 -17.37
CA ASP A 113 -11.04 -1.99 -17.60
C ASP A 113 -12.22 -2.98 -17.55
N SER A 114 -11.95 -4.28 -17.68
CA SER A 114 -12.93 -5.37 -17.47
C SER A 114 -12.84 -6.02 -16.08
N ALA A 115 -11.97 -5.53 -15.18
CA ALA A 115 -11.87 -6.06 -13.83
C ALA A 115 -13.17 -5.84 -13.02
N LEU A 116 -13.58 -6.85 -12.25
CA LEU A 116 -14.82 -6.83 -11.45
C LEU A 116 -14.73 -5.89 -10.24
N SER A 117 -13.52 -5.58 -9.80
CA SER A 117 -13.21 -4.66 -8.69
C SER A 117 -11.89 -3.95 -8.97
N ASP A 118 -11.77 -2.72 -8.48
CA ASP A 118 -10.53 -1.92 -8.50
C ASP A 118 -9.84 -1.76 -9.86
N GLY A 119 -10.56 -2.01 -10.96
CA GLY A 119 -10.07 -1.81 -12.32
C GLY A 119 -9.35 -0.48 -12.53
N PRO A 120 -9.93 0.68 -12.15
CA PRO A 120 -9.26 1.98 -12.25
C PRO A 120 -7.87 2.08 -11.58
N ASN A 121 -7.59 1.24 -10.58
CA ASN A 121 -6.33 1.18 -9.82
C ASN A 121 -5.38 0.08 -10.29
N ALA A 122 -5.91 -1.00 -10.86
CA ALA A 122 -5.14 -2.18 -11.22
C ALA A 122 -4.13 -1.89 -12.35
N TRP A 123 -2.89 -2.36 -12.17
CA TRP A 123 -1.83 -2.18 -13.14
C TRP A 123 -1.97 -3.19 -14.30
N PRO A 124 -1.80 -2.80 -15.57
CA PRO A 124 -1.87 -3.76 -16.68
C PRO A 124 -0.80 -4.86 -16.55
N LEU A 125 -1.21 -6.13 -16.63
CA LEU A 125 -0.31 -7.27 -16.41
C LEU A 125 0.90 -7.28 -17.35
N ALA A 126 0.69 -6.92 -18.62
CA ALA A 126 1.76 -6.82 -19.60
C ALA A 126 2.81 -5.73 -19.29
N GLN A 127 2.50 -4.80 -18.39
CA GLN A 127 3.41 -3.73 -17.95
C GLN A 127 4.07 -4.04 -16.59
N MET A 128 3.84 -5.21 -16.01
CA MET A 128 4.37 -5.56 -14.69
C MET A 128 5.90 -5.74 -14.72
N GLU A 129 6.42 -6.53 -15.66
CA GLU A 129 7.86 -6.79 -15.79
C GLU A 129 8.67 -5.50 -16.00
N PRO A 130 8.34 -4.61 -16.96
CA PRO A 130 9.06 -3.34 -17.11
C PRO A 130 9.03 -2.45 -15.87
N LEU A 131 7.91 -2.44 -15.14
CA LEU A 131 7.80 -1.69 -13.88
C LEU A 131 8.73 -2.28 -12.81
N ILE A 132 8.74 -3.60 -12.64
CA ILE A 132 9.59 -4.28 -11.65
C ILE A 132 11.07 -4.06 -11.97
N GLU A 133 11.47 -4.21 -13.24
CA GLU A 133 12.86 -3.95 -13.67
C GLU A 133 13.30 -2.52 -13.33
N GLN A 134 12.44 -1.54 -13.59
CA GLN A 134 12.72 -0.15 -13.23
C GLN A 134 12.90 0.03 -11.72
N LEU A 135 12.07 -0.62 -10.91
CA LEU A 135 12.09 -0.48 -9.45
C LEU A 135 13.29 -1.18 -8.82
N LEU A 136 13.72 -2.33 -9.35
CA LEU A 136 14.91 -3.05 -8.90
C LEU A 136 16.22 -2.32 -9.23
N ALA A 137 16.19 -1.38 -10.18
CA ALA A 137 17.34 -0.58 -10.57
C ALA A 137 17.56 0.68 -9.71
N LEU A 138 16.66 0.98 -8.76
CA LEU A 138 16.78 2.07 -7.79
C LEU A 138 17.64 1.67 -6.59
#